data_AF-A0A914PG92-F1
#
_entry.id   AF-A0A914PG92-F1
#
_cell.length_a   1.000
_cell.length_b   1.000
_cell.length_c   1.000
_cell.angle_alpha   90.00
_cell.angle_beta   90.00
_cell.angle_gamma   90.00
#
_symmetry.space_group_name_H-M   'P 1'
#
loop_
_entity.id
_entity.type
_entity.pdbx_description
1 polymer ?
#
loop_
_entity_poly.entity_id
_entity_poly.type
_entity_poly.pdbx_seq_one_letter_code
_entity_poly.pdbx_strand_id
1 'polypeptide(L)'
;MNSEAAKAMVKIVPQMTKLILKKQSDDEIVLQIIYAFYCLLCHTELTSELCSIEGGFVEYLINLMHDSNPQLRNMCDQALQFIAESNEYWNKRLNEERFRFHNSQWLEMCEDGGQGEIDNLTDSESEEFNDVILGAEELLLEDDPEF
;
A
#
# COMPACT_ATOMS: atom_id res chain seq x y z
N MET A 1 -27.58 2.90 4.58
CA MET A 1 -28.26 1.70 4.06
C MET A 1 -28.82 0.91 5.25
N ASN A 2 -30.03 0.34 5.19
CA ASN A 2 -30.50 -0.54 6.26
C ASN A 2 -29.88 -1.95 6.10
N SER A 3 -29.72 -2.71 7.20
CA SER A 3 -29.00 -4.01 7.17
C SER A 3 -29.66 -5.05 6.24
N GLU A 4 -30.98 -4.99 6.05
CA GLU A 4 -31.70 -5.88 5.11
C GLU A 4 -31.37 -5.57 3.64
N ALA A 5 -31.36 -4.29 3.24
CA ALA A 5 -30.92 -3.92 1.90
C ALA A 5 -29.44 -4.22 1.69
N ALA A 6 -28.59 -4.04 2.71
CA ALA A 6 -27.17 -4.38 2.64
C ALA A 6 -26.97 -5.87 2.30
N LYS A 7 -27.69 -6.77 3.00
CA LYS A 7 -27.66 -8.21 2.72
C LYS A 7 -28.16 -8.57 1.32
N ALA A 8 -29.16 -7.86 0.81
CA ALA A 8 -29.62 -8.06 -0.57
C ALA A 8 -28.55 -7.62 -1.58
N MET A 9 -27.85 -6.52 -1.31
CA MET A 9 -26.78 -5.97 -2.15
C MET A 9 -25.56 -6.88 -2.25
N VAL A 10 -25.24 -7.67 -1.21
CA VAL A 10 -24.13 -8.66 -1.26
C VAL A 10 -24.29 -9.63 -2.43
N LYS A 11 -25.52 -10.00 -2.81
CA LYS A 11 -25.77 -10.89 -3.96
C LYS A 11 -25.35 -10.29 -5.32
N ILE A 12 -25.25 -8.97 -5.39
CA ILE A 12 -24.89 -8.21 -6.60
C ILE A 12 -23.38 -7.94 -6.65
N VAL A 13 -22.67 -8.11 -5.52
CA VAL A 13 -21.23 -7.85 -5.43
C VAL A 13 -20.40 -8.53 -6.52
N PRO A 14 -20.59 -9.83 -6.87
CA PRO A 14 -19.83 -10.45 -7.95
C PRO A 14 -20.01 -9.75 -9.31
N GLN A 15 -21.17 -9.13 -9.54
CA GLN A 15 -21.46 -8.38 -10.76
C GLN A 15 -20.77 -7.00 -10.72
N MET A 16 -20.71 -6.38 -9.54
CA MET A 16 -19.96 -5.14 -9.32
C MET A 16 -18.45 -5.35 -9.50
N THR A 17 -17.90 -6.46 -9.01
CA THR A 17 -16.50 -6.83 -9.23
C THR A 17 -16.20 -7.06 -10.71
N LYS A 18 -17.12 -7.68 -11.47
CA LYS A 18 -16.97 -7.77 -12.93
C LYS A 18 -17.07 -6.41 -13.62
N LEU A 19 -17.93 -5.54 -13.13
CA LEU A 19 -18.14 -4.22 -13.71
C LEU A 19 -16.93 -3.31 -13.51
N ILE A 20 -16.33 -3.30 -12.31
CA ILE A 20 -15.16 -2.46 -12.02
C ILE A 20 -13.96 -2.87 -12.89
N LEU A 21 -13.74 -4.17 -13.08
CA LEU A 21 -12.69 -4.68 -13.98
C LEU A 21 -12.94 -4.30 -15.45
N LYS A 22 -14.21 -4.31 -15.89
CA LYS A 22 -14.58 -3.93 -17.28
C LYS A 22 -14.49 -2.41 -17.51
N LYS A 23 -14.65 -1.61 -16.46
CA LYS A 23 -14.76 -0.15 -16.51
C LYS A 23 -13.57 0.58 -15.86
N GLN A 24 -12.45 -0.10 -15.69
CA GLN A 24 -11.24 0.42 -15.03
C GLN A 24 -10.64 1.69 -15.66
N SER A 25 -11.01 2.05 -16.89
CA SER A 25 -10.57 3.29 -17.55
C SER A 25 -11.46 4.50 -17.26
N ASP A 26 -12.53 4.31 -16.48
CA ASP A 26 -13.52 5.34 -16.14
C ASP A 26 -13.53 5.54 -14.63
N ASP A 27 -12.70 6.48 -14.18
CA ASP A 27 -12.48 6.75 -12.75
C ASP A 27 -13.77 7.06 -11.98
N GLU A 28 -14.75 7.70 -12.62
CA GLU A 28 -16.03 8.05 -11.98
C GLU A 28 -16.85 6.79 -11.70
N ILE A 29 -16.92 5.85 -12.65
CA ILE A 29 -17.58 4.56 -12.44
C ILE A 29 -16.84 3.75 -11.37
N VAL A 30 -15.51 3.71 -11.43
CA VAL A 30 -14.69 3.00 -10.44
C VAL A 30 -14.95 3.57 -9.04
N LEU A 31 -14.93 4.89 -8.88
CA LEU A 31 -15.18 5.57 -7.62
C LEU A 31 -16.57 5.25 -7.05
N GLN A 32 -17.62 5.28 -7.89
CA GLN A 32 -18.98 4.96 -7.47
C GLN A 32 -19.13 3.50 -7.03
N ILE A 33 -18.48 2.57 -7.73
CA ILE A 33 -18.50 1.16 -7.33
C ILE A 33 -17.78 0.98 -5.99
N ILE A 34 -16.61 1.58 -5.81
CA ILE A 34 -15.88 1.51 -4.53
C ILE A 34 -16.70 2.13 -3.41
N TYR A 35 -17.40 3.25 -3.65
CA TYR A 35 -18.28 3.85 -2.65
C TYR A 35 -19.43 2.90 -2.24
N ALA A 36 -19.99 2.16 -3.19
CA ALA A 36 -21.02 1.18 -2.87
C ALA A 36 -20.46 0.00 -2.05
N PHE A 37 -19.23 -0.45 -2.33
CA PHE A 37 -18.51 -1.41 -1.48
C PHE A 37 -18.22 -0.86 -0.09
N TYR A 38 -17.75 0.38 0.00
CA TYR A 38 -17.53 1.09 1.26
C TYR A 38 -18.80 1.10 2.12
N CYS A 39 -19.95 1.42 1.51
CA CYS A 39 -21.24 1.37 2.19
C CYS A 39 -21.59 -0.03 2.73
N LEU A 40 -21.15 -1.10 2.07
CA LEU A 40 -21.31 -2.48 2.57
C LEU A 40 -20.30 -2.81 3.68
N LEU A 41 -19.06 -2.32 3.59
CA LEU A 41 -18.02 -2.49 4.60
C LEU A 41 -18.35 -1.79 5.93
N CYS A 42 -19.17 -0.74 5.91
CA CYS A 42 -19.71 -0.14 7.13
C CYS A 42 -20.61 -1.10 7.94
N HIS A 43 -21.09 -2.19 7.33
CA HIS A 43 -21.79 -3.28 8.02
C HIS A 43 -20.77 -4.38 8.35
N THR A 44 -20.23 -4.35 9.56
CA THR A 44 -19.14 -5.24 9.99
C THR A 44 -19.50 -6.73 9.88
N GLU A 45 -20.78 -7.09 9.98
CA GLU A 45 -21.24 -8.46 9.77
C GLU A 45 -21.04 -8.96 8.32
N LEU A 46 -20.89 -8.07 7.34
CA LEU A 46 -20.70 -8.38 5.93
C LEU A 46 -19.23 -8.33 5.49
N THR A 47 -18.36 -7.65 6.25
CA THR A 47 -16.97 -7.41 5.85
C THR A 47 -16.20 -8.70 5.59
N SER A 48 -16.37 -9.72 6.44
CA SER A 48 -15.71 -11.02 6.26
C SER A 48 -16.16 -11.74 4.97
N GLU A 49 -17.47 -11.66 4.65
CA GLU A 49 -18.03 -12.21 3.42
C GLU A 49 -17.46 -11.46 2.21
N LEU A 50 -17.46 -10.12 2.23
CA LEU A 50 -16.94 -9.28 1.15
C LEU A 50 -15.46 -9.54 0.86
N CYS A 51 -14.64 -9.70 1.89
CA CYS A 51 -13.21 -10.01 1.75
C CYS A 51 -12.95 -11.41 1.18
N SER A 52 -13.92 -12.31 1.26
CA SER A 52 -13.82 -13.70 0.79
C SER A 52 -14.40 -13.91 -0.62
N ILE A 53 -15.03 -12.88 -1.21
CA ILE A 53 -15.66 -12.99 -2.53
C ILE A 53 -14.61 -13.16 -3.62
N GLU A 54 -14.85 -14.14 -4.50
CA GLU A 54 -14.04 -14.34 -5.70
C GLU A 54 -14.01 -13.09 -6.58
N GLY A 55 -12.80 -12.74 -7.04
CA GLY A 55 -12.56 -11.58 -7.90
C GLY A 55 -11.60 -10.56 -7.29
N GLY A 56 -11.09 -10.80 -6.07
CA GLY A 56 -9.94 -10.08 -5.53
C GLY A 56 -10.22 -8.59 -5.31
N PHE A 57 -11.38 -8.25 -4.76
CA PHE A 57 -11.78 -6.86 -4.54
C PHE A 57 -10.81 -6.13 -3.61
N VAL A 58 -10.35 -6.80 -2.55
CA VAL A 58 -9.40 -6.20 -1.59
C VAL A 58 -8.06 -5.95 -2.27
N GLU A 59 -7.58 -6.88 -3.08
CA GLU A 59 -6.37 -6.73 -3.89
C GLU A 59 -6.50 -5.59 -4.90
N TYR A 60 -7.67 -5.44 -5.51
CA TYR A 60 -7.96 -4.31 -6.39
C TYR A 60 -7.87 -2.97 -5.64
N LEU A 61 -8.44 -2.87 -4.43
CA LEU A 61 -8.31 -1.67 -3.60
C LEU A 61 -6.86 -1.39 -3.21
N ILE A 62 -6.07 -2.42 -2.89
CA ILE A 62 -4.63 -2.28 -2.57
C ILE A 62 -3.89 -1.67 -3.77
N ASN A 63 -4.15 -2.13 -4.99
CA ASN A 63 -3.53 -1.56 -6.19
C ASN A 63 -3.89 -0.09 -6.42
N LEU A 64 -5.07 0.34 -5.96
CA LEU A 64 -5.53 1.72 -6.08
C LEU A 64 -5.06 2.66 -4.95
N MET A 65 -4.38 2.14 -3.92
CA MET A 65 -3.86 2.96 -2.81
C MET A 65 -2.95 4.09 -3.28
N HIS A 66 -2.28 3.90 -4.41
CA HIS A 66 -1.32 4.82 -4.99
C HIS A 66 -1.75 5.35 -6.36
N ASP A 67 -3.06 5.29 -6.67
CA ASP A 67 -3.61 5.77 -7.93
C ASP A 67 -3.33 7.28 -8.14
N SER A 68 -3.27 7.76 -9.38
CA SER A 68 -3.06 9.19 -9.68
C SER A 68 -4.21 10.08 -9.19
N ASN A 69 -5.44 9.56 -9.18
CA ASN A 69 -6.65 10.27 -8.81
C ASN A 69 -6.82 10.34 -7.27
N PRO A 70 -6.78 11.54 -6.66
CA PRO A 70 -6.82 11.68 -5.21
C PRO A 70 -8.16 11.22 -4.59
N GLN A 71 -9.27 11.32 -5.33
CA GLN A 71 -10.57 10.86 -4.86
C GLN A 71 -10.61 9.33 -4.75
N LEU A 72 -10.04 8.64 -5.75
CA LEU A 72 -9.90 7.17 -5.70
C LEU A 72 -9.01 6.74 -4.55
N ARG A 73 -7.82 7.36 -4.40
CA ARG A 73 -6.93 7.04 -3.27
C ARG A 73 -7.62 7.20 -1.92
N ASN A 74 -8.27 8.33 -1.68
CA ASN A 74 -8.96 8.61 -0.43
C ASN A 74 -10.09 7.61 -0.15
N MET A 75 -10.90 7.30 -1.17
CA MET A 75 -11.98 6.32 -1.03
C MET A 75 -11.45 4.90 -0.76
N CYS A 76 -10.37 4.52 -1.44
CA CYS A 76 -9.72 3.22 -1.22
C CYS A 76 -9.13 3.14 0.19
N ASP A 77 -8.40 4.16 0.65
CA ASP A 77 -7.83 4.21 2.00
C ASP A 77 -8.92 4.05 3.08
N GLN A 78 -10.06 4.74 2.92
CA GLN A 78 -11.19 4.61 3.84
C GLN A 78 -11.79 3.20 3.85
N ALA A 79 -11.99 2.59 2.68
CA ALA A 79 -12.51 1.22 2.57
C ALA A 79 -11.53 0.20 3.17
N LEU A 80 -10.24 0.37 2.89
CA LEU A 80 -9.15 -0.47 3.38
C LEU A 80 -8.97 -0.39 4.90
N GLN A 81 -9.23 0.78 5.50
CA GLN A 81 -9.23 0.94 6.96
C GLN A 81 -10.27 0.03 7.62
N PHE A 82 -11.51 0.00 7.12
CA PHE A 82 -12.55 -0.90 7.63
C PHE A 82 -12.16 -2.38 7.49
N ILE A 83 -11.50 -2.74 6.39
CA ILE A 83 -11.02 -4.11 6.16
C ILE A 83 -9.92 -4.47 7.17
N ALA A 84 -8.95 -3.57 7.37
CA ALA A 84 -7.83 -3.77 8.30
C ALA A 84 -8.28 -3.86 9.77
N GLU A 85 -9.35 -3.16 10.15
CA GLU A 85 -9.93 -3.25 11.49
C GLU A 85 -10.67 -4.58 11.71
N SER A 86 -11.24 -5.15 10.65
CA SER A 86 -12.04 -6.38 10.74
C SER A 86 -11.22 -7.67 10.74
N ASN A 87 -10.00 -7.64 10.18
CA ASN A 87 -9.23 -8.86 9.90
C ASN A 87 -7.72 -8.61 10.00
N GLU A 88 -7.08 -9.31 10.93
CA GLU A 88 -5.64 -9.21 11.21
C GLU A 88 -4.76 -9.59 10.00
N TYR A 89 -5.18 -10.58 9.20
CA TYR A 89 -4.45 -10.95 7.98
C TYR A 89 -4.35 -9.77 7.02
N TRP A 90 -5.48 -9.10 6.77
CA TRP A 90 -5.51 -7.94 5.90
C TRP A 90 -4.77 -6.77 6.52
N ASN A 91 -4.92 -6.53 7.81
CA ASN A 91 -4.16 -5.49 8.52
C ASN A 91 -2.65 -5.61 8.28
N LYS A 92 -2.11 -6.82 8.52
CA LYS A 92 -0.69 -7.10 8.30
C LYS A 92 -0.29 -6.88 6.84
N ARG A 93 -1.07 -7.42 5.89
CA ARG A 93 -0.80 -7.29 4.46
C ARG A 93 -0.80 -5.83 4.00
N LEU A 94 -1.75 -5.03 4.46
CA LEU A 94 -1.81 -3.59 4.11
C LEU A 94 -0.60 -2.84 4.64
N ASN A 95 -0.17 -3.13 5.87
CA ASN A 95 1.02 -2.49 6.45
C ASN A 95 2.29 -2.87 5.69
N GLU A 96 2.40 -4.13 5.25
CA GLU A 96 3.51 -4.58 4.40
C GLU A 96 3.54 -3.82 3.07
N GLU A 97 2.38 -3.62 2.42
CA GLU A 97 2.31 -2.84 1.16
C GLU A 97 2.65 -1.36 1.37
N ARG A 98 2.13 -0.72 2.44
CA ARG A 98 2.50 0.67 2.77
C ARG A 98 4.00 0.82 3.01
N PHE A 99 4.61 -0.14 3.70
CA PHE A 99 6.05 -0.15 3.94
C PHE A 99 6.85 -0.33 2.65
N ARG A 100 6.44 -1.28 1.79
CA ARG A 100 7.06 -1.49 0.47
C ARG A 100 7.01 -0.24 -0.38
N PHE A 101 5.85 0.41 -0.44
CA PHE A 101 5.66 1.62 -1.22
C PHE A 101 6.50 2.79 -0.68
N HIS A 102 6.53 2.99 0.64
CA HIS A 102 7.38 4.01 1.25
C HIS A 102 8.86 3.80 0.90
N ASN A 103 9.34 2.55 0.98
CA ASN A 103 10.71 2.22 0.65
C ASN A 103 11.01 2.41 -0.85
N SER A 104 10.08 2.08 -1.75
CA SER A 104 10.27 2.32 -3.18
C SER A 104 10.37 3.81 -3.50
N GLN A 105 9.54 4.64 -2.86
CA GLN A 105 9.63 6.09 -3.02
C GLN A 105 10.95 6.64 -2.48
N TRP A 106 11.43 6.14 -1.35
CA TRP A 106 12.72 6.56 -0.78
C TRP A 106 13.89 6.19 -1.69
N LEU A 107 13.89 4.97 -2.25
CA LEU A 107 14.91 4.52 -3.20
C LEU A 107 14.96 5.40 -4.44
N GLU A 108 13.80 5.74 -5.02
CA GLU A 108 13.68 6.66 -6.17
C GLU A 108 14.30 8.03 -5.85
N MET A 109 14.03 8.59 -4.67
CA MET A 109 14.62 9.87 -4.24
C MET A 109 16.14 9.80 -4.05
N CYS A 110 16.67 8.68 -3.55
CA CYS A 110 18.11 8.50 -3.39
C CYS A 110 18.83 8.34 -4.72
N GLU A 111 18.21 7.69 -5.70
CA GLU A 111 18.74 7.57 -7.06
C GLU A 111 18.75 8.94 -7.77
N ASP A 112 17.67 9.71 -7.65
CA ASP A 112 17.56 11.05 -8.23
C ASP A 112 18.48 12.09 -7.54
N GLY A 113 18.67 11.97 -6.22
CA GLY A 113 19.54 12.86 -5.43
C GLY A 113 21.03 12.53 -5.52
N GLY A 114 21.39 11.26 -5.74
CA GLY A 114 22.78 10.82 -5.85
C GLY A 114 23.46 11.24 -7.16
N GLN A 115 22.69 11.49 -8.23
CA GLN A 115 23.25 11.87 -9.53
C GLN A 115 23.77 13.33 -9.55
N GLY A 116 23.22 14.23 -8.72
CA GLY A 116 23.57 15.65 -8.71
C GLY A 116 24.76 16.05 -7.83
N GLU A 117 25.03 15.29 -6.77
CA GLU A 117 26.13 15.59 -5.83
C GLU A 117 27.40 14.78 -6.13
N ILE A 118 27.28 13.56 -6.66
CA ILE A 118 28.45 12.71 -6.98
C ILE A 118 29.18 13.21 -8.24
N ASP A 119 28.46 13.70 -9.26
CA ASP A 119 29.10 14.22 -10.48
C ASP A 119 29.90 15.52 -10.22
N ASN A 120 29.58 16.28 -9.17
CA ASN A 120 30.34 17.48 -8.76
C ASN A 120 31.57 17.17 -7.90
N LEU A 121 31.73 15.94 -7.41
CA LEU A 121 32.88 15.52 -6.58
C LEU A 121 33.97 14.79 -7.39
N THR A 122 33.77 14.58 -8.69
CA THR A 122 34.74 13.84 -9.53
C THR A 122 35.76 14.72 -10.25
N ASP A 123 35.69 16.05 -10.11
CA ASP A 123 36.62 16.98 -10.80
C ASP A 123 37.53 17.81 -9.85
N SER A 124 37.54 17.51 -8.55
CA SER A 124 38.50 18.12 -7.63
C SER A 124 38.92 17.18 -6.51
N GLU A 125 40.14 16.65 -6.66
CA GLU A 125 41.01 16.14 -5.59
C GLU A 125 40.58 14.80 -4.97
N SER A 126 40.89 13.74 -5.72
CA SER A 126 41.15 12.40 -5.18
C SER A 126 42.31 12.46 -4.17
N GLU A 127 42.04 12.40 -2.86
CA GLU A 127 42.86 11.64 -1.90
C GLU A 127 42.32 11.56 -0.45
N GLU A 128 41.28 12.30 -0.04
CA GLU A 128 40.93 12.39 1.41
C GLU A 128 39.61 11.73 1.88
N PHE A 129 38.86 11.03 1.03
CA PHE A 129 37.50 10.54 1.40
C PHE A 129 37.40 9.04 1.69
N ASN A 130 38.36 8.47 2.42
CA ASN A 130 38.26 7.08 2.93
C ASN A 130 37.84 6.97 4.41
N ASP A 131 37.56 8.08 5.09
CA ASP A 131 37.42 8.09 6.56
C ASP A 131 35.96 8.22 7.08
N VAL A 132 34.96 7.93 6.25
CA VAL A 132 33.53 8.05 6.62
C VAL A 132 32.85 6.69 6.84
N ILE A 133 33.60 5.66 7.24
CA ILE A 133 33.03 4.50 7.94
C ILE A 133 33.39 4.61 9.42
N LEU A 134 32.84 5.65 10.07
CA LEU A 134 32.84 5.79 11.51
C LEU A 134 31.78 4.86 12.09
N GLY A 135 32.21 3.69 12.58
CA GLY A 135 31.45 2.91 13.56
C GLY A 135 31.17 1.44 13.24
N ALA A 136 31.62 0.91 12.08
CA ALA A 136 31.46 -0.53 11.80
C ALA A 136 32.58 -1.38 12.44
N GLU A 137 33.78 -0.82 12.61
CA GLU A 137 34.94 -1.55 13.17
C GLU A 137 34.86 -1.70 14.70
N GLU A 138 34.15 -0.79 15.39
CA GLU A 138 33.99 -0.84 16.86
C GLU A 138 32.99 -1.93 17.31
N LEU A 139 32.19 -2.47 16.39
CA LEU A 139 31.18 -3.51 16.64
C LEU A 139 31.73 -4.95 16.52
N LEU A 140 32.99 -5.14 16.12
CA LEU A 140 33.61 -6.47 15.95
C LEU A 140 34.62 -6.83 17.04
N LEU A 141 34.74 -6.03 18.11
CA LEU A 141 35.71 -6.25 19.20
C LEU A 141 35.10 -6.69 20.54
N GLU A 142 33.94 -7.33 20.55
CA GLU A 142 33.47 -8.06 21.73
C GLU A 142 33.01 -9.46 21.33
N ASP A 143 33.97 -10.40 21.34
CA ASP A 143 33.83 -11.74 21.94
C ASP A 143 34.94 -12.67 21.41
N ASP A 144 36.14 -12.55 21.97
CA ASP A 144 37.09 -13.67 21.97
C ASP A 144 37.08 -14.27 23.38
N PRO A 145 36.53 -15.50 23.58
CA PRO A 145 36.53 -16.13 24.89
C PRO A 145 37.91 -16.75 25.12
N GLU A 146 38.77 -16.08 25.88
CA GLU A 146 39.98 -16.73 26.42
C GLU A 146 39.60 -17.71 27.55
N PHE A 147 39.72 -19.00 27.22
CA PHE A 147 40.02 -20.19 28.05
C PHE A 147 39.50 -20.29 29.50
#